data_AF-A0A416U1N9-F1
#
_entry.id   AF-A0A416U1N9-F1
#
_cell.length_a   1.000
_cell.length_b   1.000
_cell.length_c   1.000
_cell.angle_alpha   90.00
_cell.angle_beta   90.00
_cell.angle_gamma   90.00
#
_symmetry.space_group_name_H-M   'P 1'
#
loop_
_entity.id
_entity.type
_entity.pdbx_description
1 polymer ?
#
loop_
_entity_poly.entity_id
_entity_poly.type
_entity_poly.pdbx_seq_one_letter_code
_entity_poly.pdbx_strand_id
1 'polypeptide(L)'
;MTEADINKYVVEEMGYAEEQEDKIAIRLDLSNGESVEIWFDEYNDCYTWSNASYGYEDTYAVVQDICEWLEDNLLEVINIETV
;
A
#
# COMPACT_ATOMS: atom_id res chain seq x y z
N MET A 1 -0.23 -13.52 2.51
CA MET A 1 -1.53 -12.82 2.69
C MET A 1 -2.24 -12.77 1.34
N THR A 2 -3.57 -12.74 1.23
CA THR A 2 -4.23 -12.62 -0.09
C THR A 2 -4.35 -11.16 -0.52
N GLU A 3 -4.48 -10.89 -1.82
CA GLU A 3 -4.77 -9.54 -2.34
C GLU A 3 -6.00 -8.92 -1.66
N ALA A 4 -7.06 -9.73 -1.45
CA ALA A 4 -8.28 -9.28 -0.80
C ALA A 4 -8.06 -8.85 0.66
N ASP A 5 -7.18 -9.55 1.39
CA ASP A 5 -6.83 -9.19 2.77
C ASP A 5 -6.04 -7.88 2.82
N ILE A 6 -5.06 -7.72 1.91
CA ILE A 6 -4.24 -6.50 1.79
C ILE A 6 -5.14 -5.32 1.44
N ASN A 7 -5.96 -5.46 0.40
CA ASN A 7 -6.85 -4.41 -0.08
C ASN A 7 -7.83 -3.98 1.02
N LYS A 8 -8.41 -4.93 1.74
CA LYS A 8 -9.31 -4.61 2.85
C LYS A 8 -8.62 -3.74 3.90
N TYR A 9 -7.43 -4.14 4.35
CA TYR A 9 -6.69 -3.40 5.36
C TYR A 9 -6.30 -2.00 4.86
N VAL A 10 -5.80 -1.89 3.63
CA VAL A 10 -5.37 -0.62 3.05
C VAL A 10 -6.53 0.37 2.91
N VAL A 11 -7.67 -0.09 2.40
CA VAL A 11 -8.87 0.74 2.26
C VAL A 11 -9.38 1.22 3.63
N GLU A 12 -9.41 0.33 4.63
CA GLU A 12 -9.88 0.68 5.97
C GLU A 12 -8.97 1.73 6.62
N GLU A 13 -7.66 1.49 6.69
CA GLU A 13 -6.73 2.39 7.39
C GLU A 13 -6.53 3.72 6.67
N MET A 14 -6.39 3.73 5.34
CA MET A 14 -6.28 4.98 4.58
C MET A 14 -7.57 5.80 4.68
N GLY A 15 -8.74 5.17 4.61
CA GLY A 15 -10.02 5.86 4.77
C GLY A 15 -10.14 6.52 6.15
N TYR A 16 -9.73 5.84 7.22
CA TYR A 16 -9.72 6.44 8.56
C TYR A 16 -8.72 7.59 8.70
N ALA A 17 -7.57 7.50 8.03
CA ALA A 17 -6.57 8.55 8.06
C ALA A 17 -7.05 9.81 7.33
N GLU A 18 -7.70 9.66 6.17
CA GLU A 18 -8.29 10.77 5.43
C GLU A 18 -9.37 11.50 6.23
N GLU A 19 -10.25 10.76 6.92
CA GLU A 19 -11.30 11.36 7.76
C GLU A 19 -10.73 12.16 8.95
N GLN A 20 -9.56 11.77 9.44
CA GLN A 20 -8.90 12.38 10.59
C GLN A 20 -7.83 13.43 10.21
N GLU A 21 -7.59 13.64 8.91
CA GLU A 21 -6.45 14.42 8.40
C GLU A 21 -5.10 13.91 8.95
N ASP A 22 -5.02 12.61 9.24
CA ASP A 22 -3.84 11.94 9.76
C ASP A 22 -2.89 11.53 8.63
N LYS A 23 -1.60 11.65 8.90
CA LYS A 23 -0.54 11.24 7.97
C LYS A 23 0.00 9.89 8.40
N ILE A 24 -0.44 8.86 7.69
CA ILE A 24 0.03 7.49 7.90
C ILE A 24 0.76 7.00 6.65
N ALA A 25 1.56 5.96 6.84
CA ALA A 25 1.88 5.03 5.78
C ALA A 25 1.45 3.62 6.18
N ILE A 26 1.20 2.77 5.18
CA ILE A 26 0.93 1.35 5.41
C ILE A 26 2.13 0.57 4.93
N ARG A 27 2.80 -0.13 5.86
CA ARG A 27 3.95 -0.97 5.57
C ARG A 27 3.51 -2.40 5.30
N LEU A 28 4.03 -2.96 4.22
CA LEU A 28 3.94 -4.37 3.85
C LEU A 28 5.33 -5.00 4.03
N ASP A 29 5.48 -5.87 5.02
CA ASP A 29 6.71 -6.63 5.19
C ASP A 29 6.71 -7.84 4.25
N LEU A 30 7.84 -8.07 3.58
CA LEU A 30 7.96 -9.04 2.50
C LEU A 30 8.76 -10.28 2.94
N SER A 31 8.53 -11.40 2.25
CA SER A 31 9.19 -12.68 2.51
C SER A 31 10.71 -12.67 2.36
N ASN A 32 11.26 -11.68 1.66
CA ASN A 32 12.71 -11.48 1.49
C ASN A 32 13.35 -10.64 2.63
N GLY A 33 12.56 -10.17 3.60
CA GLY A 33 13.03 -9.33 4.70
C GLY A 33 13.10 -7.82 4.38
N GLU A 34 12.66 -7.41 3.19
CA GLU A 34 12.43 -6.01 2.85
C GLU A 34 10.98 -5.60 3.17
N SER A 35 10.66 -4.32 2.99
CA SER A 35 9.33 -3.79 3.15
C SER A 35 9.03 -2.77 2.06
N VAL A 36 7.76 -2.65 1.70
CA VAL A 36 7.25 -1.54 0.88
C VAL A 36 6.18 -0.79 1.64
N GLU A 37 6.05 0.49 1.38
CA GLU A 37 5.11 1.38 2.05
C GLU A 37 4.16 2.01 1.04
N ILE A 38 2.90 2.19 1.45
CA ILE A 38 1.86 2.91 0.72
C ILE A 38 1.57 4.20 1.49
N TRP A 39 1.48 5.34 0.82
CA TRP A 39 1.12 6.60 1.45
C TRP A 39 0.33 7.50 0.49
N PHE A 40 -0.37 8.48 1.06
CA PHE A 40 -1.00 9.56 0.30
C PHE A 40 0.01 10.71 0.10
N ASP A 41 0.33 11.01 -1.15
CA ASP A 41 1.17 12.15 -1.54
C ASP A 41 0.29 13.41 -1.68
N GLU A 42 0.25 14.20 -0.61
CA GLU A 42 -0.51 15.46 -0.57
C GLU A 42 -0.08 16.49 -1.61
N TYR A 43 1.17 16.42 -2.11
CA TYR A 43 1.64 17.38 -3.10
C TYR A 43 1.05 17.08 -4.49
N ASN A 44 0.94 15.80 -4.82
CA ASN A 44 0.40 15.33 -6.09
C ASN A 44 -1.07 14.91 -6.02
N ASP A 45 -1.68 14.94 -4.83
CA ASP A 45 -3.07 14.56 -4.58
C ASP A 45 -3.39 13.14 -5.06
N CYS A 46 -2.53 12.19 -4.68
CA CYS A 46 -2.62 10.80 -5.13
C CYS A 46 -2.02 9.82 -4.13
N TYR A 47 -2.41 8.55 -4.22
CA TYR A 47 -1.71 7.48 -3.52
C TYR A 47 -0.46 7.08 -4.29
N THR A 48 0.56 6.63 -3.57
CA THR A 48 1.77 6.08 -4.18
C THR A 48 2.41 5.05 -3.25
N TRP A 49 3.48 4.42 -3.69
CA TRP A 49 4.17 3.38 -2.92
C TRP A 49 5.67 3.31 -3.23
N SER A 50 6.43 2.56 -2.44
CA SER A 50 7.90 2.58 -2.47
C SER A 50 8.54 2.35 -3.83
N ASN A 51 7.87 1.60 -4.72
CA ASN A 51 8.39 1.29 -6.06
C ASN A 51 7.52 1.85 -7.19
N ALA A 52 6.61 2.77 -6.87
CA ALA A 52 5.73 3.41 -7.83
C ALA A 52 6.51 4.24 -8.86
N SER A 53 6.08 4.16 -10.13
CA SER A 53 6.56 5.08 -11.18
C SER A 53 5.59 6.24 -11.46
N TYR A 54 4.40 6.22 -10.85
CA TYR A 54 3.35 7.22 -11.00
C TYR A 54 2.43 7.24 -9.76
N GLY A 55 1.54 8.22 -9.67
CA GLY A 55 0.52 8.32 -8.63
C GLY A 55 -0.79 7.65 -9.05
N TYR A 56 -1.53 7.14 -8.07
CA TYR A 56 -2.77 6.39 -8.25
C TYR A 56 -3.94 7.19 -7.65
N GLU A 57 -5.09 7.12 -8.31
CA GLU A 57 -6.29 7.86 -7.89
C GLU A 57 -6.96 7.22 -6.65
N ASP A 58 -6.80 5.90 -6.48
CA ASP A 58 -7.42 5.17 -5.39
C ASP A 58 -6.50 4.06 -4.83
N THR A 59 -6.84 3.60 -3.62
CA THR A 59 -6.11 2.56 -2.90
C THR A 59 -6.18 1.19 -3.57
N TYR A 60 -7.27 0.88 -4.30
CA TYR A 60 -7.42 -0.40 -5.00
C TYR A 60 -6.39 -0.52 -6.13
N ALA A 61 -6.22 0.54 -6.92
CA ALA A 61 -5.27 0.58 -8.01
C ALA A 61 -3.81 0.44 -7.53
N VAL A 62 -3.47 1.05 -6.38
CA VAL A 62 -2.15 0.86 -5.75
C VAL A 62 -1.96 -0.59 -5.32
N VAL A 63 -2.94 -1.17 -4.62
CA VAL A 63 -2.82 -2.55 -4.11
C VAL A 63 -2.72 -3.55 -5.25
N GLN A 64 -3.49 -3.37 -6.33
CA GLN A 64 -3.41 -4.23 -7.50
C GLN A 64 -2.00 -4.19 -8.12
N ASP A 65 -1.44 -3.00 -8.34
CA ASP A 65 -0.09 -2.85 -8.90
C ASP A 65 1.00 -3.47 -8.01
N ILE A 66 0.86 -3.33 -6.69
CA ILE A 66 1.74 -3.99 -5.72
C ILE A 66 1.63 -5.51 -5.85
N CYS A 67 0.42 -6.06 -5.93
CA CYS A 67 0.23 -7.50 -6.07
C CYS A 67 0.82 -8.05 -7.37
N GLU A 68 0.64 -7.35 -8.49
CA GLU A 68 1.28 -7.70 -9.77
C GLU A 68 2.82 -7.68 -9.64
N TRP A 69 3.39 -6.64 -9.01
CA TRP A 69 4.83 -6.56 -8.77
C TRP A 69 5.34 -7.68 -7.85
N LEU A 70 4.59 -8.05 -6.81
CA LEU A 70 4.95 -9.15 -5.92
C LEU A 70 4.99 -10.49 -6.68
N GLU A 71 4.01 -10.75 -7.54
CA GLU A 71 3.96 -11.95 -8.38
C GLU A 71 5.16 -12.03 -9.33
N ASP A 72 5.50 -10.93 -10.00
CA ASP A 72 6.64 -10.84 -10.91
C ASP A 72 7.99 -11.09 -10.20
N ASN A 73 8.08 -10.76 -8.92
CA ASN A 73 9.29 -10.90 -8.11
C ASN A 73 9.30 -12.14 -7.21
N LEU A 74 8.26 -12.98 -7.25
CA LEU A 74 8.10 -14.16 -6.38
C LEU A 74 8.16 -13.80 -4.88
N LEU A 75 7.56 -12.66 -4.52
CA LEU A 75 7.50 -12.15 -3.15
C LEU A 75 6.12 -12.35 -2.55
N GLU A 76 6.06 -12.43 -1.23
CA GLU A 76 4.81 -12.55 -0.48
C GLU A 76 4.79 -11.53 0.65
N VAL A 77 3.61 -10.95 0.92
CA VAL A 77 3.38 -10.14 2.13
C VAL A 77 3.22 -11.08 3.33
N ILE A 78 4.11 -10.92 4.31
CA ILE A 78 4.16 -11.70 5.56
C ILE A 78 3.55 -10.95 6.73
N ASN A 79 3.54 -9.61 6.71
CA ASN A 79 2.93 -8.77 7.73
C ASN A 79 2.47 -7.43 7.13
N ILE A 80 1.50 -6.80 7.78
CA ILE A 80 0.96 -5.48 7.42
C ILE A 80 0.78 -4.64 8.68
N GLU A 81 1.22 -3.38 8.65
CA GLU A 81 1.07 -2.44 9.77
C GLU A 81 0.91 -0.99 9.30
N THR A 82 0.18 -0.19 10.07
CA THR A 82 0.13 1.28 9.94
C THR A 82 1.29 1.92 10.71
N VAL A 83 2.00 2.86 10.08
CA VAL A 83 3.20 3.56 10.60
C VAL A 83 3.09 5.07 10.53
#